data_AF-A0A935NFL2-F1
#
_entry.id   AF-A0A935NFL2-F1
#
_cell.length_a   1.000
_cell.length_b   1.000
_cell.length_c   1.000
_cell.angle_alpha   90.00
_cell.angle_beta   90.00
_cell.angle_gamma   90.00
#
_symmetry.space_group_name_H-M   'P 1'
#
loop_
_entity.id
_entity.type
_entity.pdbx_description
1 polymer ?
#
loop_
_entity_poly.entity_id
_entity_poly.type
_entity_poly.pdbx_seq_one_letter_code
_entity_poly.pdbx_strand_id
1 'polypeptide(L)'
;MPLHPRLTRVRLLFFWATIFIIFSQAPAEAQNPDSLKTATPTDPNAAHATITPTCIVPSGLATLWRGFTHAWTYNHRLNRLGNYVLNNNTSPDSSCTLETKIVHCSATGTGSDVGKFTTYYSHIASDAVYTSSGQQELLFSGREGDFHTTQLPVLIPAPYATQPNDRHLAVLNGFDLEAKGKADKLAVLHLAVNNAEYLPATKEIRFYINVSLMVKCQSVECNRINNKFDYLLRIHYLVFSGCGENFTFSKQYHQFDYNWHKGEDLIWKDAQQTLYGVGNGIYPEAALAFTSLQITLNKPHWLLAWRSFIQPENYNPVNGSYQYSLGLLFKQWQTGMKRNSANPRQSRYAIKRGGWASFGAEIALLQFSNGAVVHGHTDGACIWKGGNKKANLPDAVSVQSIQTNIAKFYNNNGLNNGLENGSATQQKYNTEAIEKYQQYLNDLQKRREQRKKSKKNNPHP
;
A
#
# COMPACT_ATOMS: atom_id res chain seq x y z
N MET A 1 25.57 52.98 46.19
CA MET A 1 26.40 51.88 46.76
C MET A 1 25.91 50.56 46.18
N PRO A 2 26.82 49.65 45.81
CA PRO A 2 27.17 49.55 44.38
C PRO A 2 27.46 48.11 43.89
N LEU A 3 27.93 48.05 42.64
CA LEU A 3 28.84 47.07 42.01
C LEU A 3 28.25 45.95 41.12
N HIS A 4 28.22 46.25 39.82
CA HIS A 4 28.73 45.46 38.68
C HIS A 4 29.96 44.56 39.01
N PRO A 5 30.52 43.81 38.03
CA PRO A 5 30.01 42.73 37.16
C PRO A 5 30.94 41.49 37.28
N ARG A 6 30.75 40.39 36.53
CA ARG A 6 31.88 39.59 35.97
C ARG A 6 31.47 38.41 35.06
N LEU A 7 32.20 38.39 33.93
CA LEU A 7 32.58 37.29 33.04
C LEU A 7 32.66 35.87 33.63
N THR A 8 32.26 34.87 32.83
CA THR A 8 32.87 33.52 32.82
C THR A 8 32.61 32.81 31.48
N ARG A 9 33.64 32.73 30.62
CA ARG A 9 34.41 31.51 30.26
C ARG A 9 33.64 30.42 29.50
N VAL A 10 33.84 30.42 28.18
CA VAL A 10 33.68 29.25 27.29
C VAL A 10 34.82 28.26 27.59
N ARG A 11 34.47 27.01 27.94
CA ARG A 11 35.42 25.91 28.07
C ARG A 11 35.48 25.13 26.75
N LEU A 12 36.64 25.20 26.09
CA LEU A 12 37.12 24.15 25.19
C LEU A 12 37.32 22.87 26.00
N LEU A 13 36.83 21.75 25.48
CA LEU A 13 37.25 20.41 25.90
C LEU A 13 37.76 19.67 24.65
N PHE A 14 39.08 19.59 24.55
CA PHE A 14 39.78 18.57 23.79
C PHE A 14 39.75 17.27 24.61
N PHE A 15 39.37 16.15 23.98
CA PHE A 15 39.78 14.83 24.43
C PHE A 15 40.11 13.97 23.21
N TRP A 16 41.34 13.47 23.21
CA TRP A 16 41.87 12.43 22.33
C TRP A 16 41.35 11.06 22.78
N ALA A 17 41.00 10.19 21.82
CA ALA A 17 41.14 8.74 21.98
C ALA A 17 41.24 8.06 20.60
N THR A 18 42.47 7.64 20.32
CA THR A 18 42.95 6.66 19.35
C THR A 18 42.17 5.33 19.44
N ILE A 19 41.95 4.60 18.33
CA ILE A 19 42.06 3.13 18.24
C ILE A 19 41.95 2.61 16.78
N PHE A 20 43.04 1.97 16.37
CA PHE A 20 43.28 0.83 15.47
C PHE A 20 42.72 0.77 14.03
N ILE A 21 43.64 0.97 13.09
CA ILE A 21 43.66 0.37 11.76
C ILE A 21 44.27 -1.03 11.89
N ILE A 22 43.53 -2.07 11.49
CA ILE A 22 44.09 -3.41 11.25
C ILE A 22 44.25 -3.58 9.74
N PHE A 23 45.51 -3.55 9.30
CA PHE A 23 45.93 -4.13 8.03
C PHE A 23 46.06 -5.64 8.23
N SER A 24 45.33 -6.45 7.46
CA SER A 24 45.72 -7.85 7.23
C SER A 24 46.27 -7.97 5.81
N GLN A 25 47.60 -8.12 5.73
CA GLN A 25 48.29 -8.56 4.53
C GLN A 25 47.93 -10.02 4.26
N ALA A 26 47.49 -10.33 3.03
CA ALA A 26 47.51 -11.68 2.50
C ALA A 26 48.78 -11.85 1.65
N PRO A 27 49.50 -12.98 1.73
CA PRO A 27 50.78 -13.16 1.07
C PRO A 27 50.60 -13.37 -0.44
N ALA A 28 51.53 -12.78 -1.19
CA ALA A 28 51.74 -13.04 -2.61
C ALA A 28 52.37 -14.43 -2.78
N GLU A 29 51.67 -15.33 -3.47
CA GLU A 29 52.25 -16.56 -3.99
C GLU A 29 52.35 -16.44 -5.52
N ALA A 30 53.59 -16.50 -5.99
CA ALA A 30 53.96 -16.43 -7.38
C ALA A 30 53.52 -17.71 -8.12
N GLN A 31 52.88 -17.57 -9.28
CA GLN A 31 52.76 -18.66 -10.25
C GLN A 31 53.42 -18.30 -11.58
N ASN A 32 54.28 -19.23 -11.95
CA ASN A 32 55.23 -19.31 -13.06
C ASN A 32 54.52 -19.33 -14.44
N PRO A 33 54.99 -18.59 -15.45
CA PRO A 33 54.49 -18.70 -16.82
C PRO A 33 55.29 -19.78 -17.55
N ASP A 34 54.69 -20.96 -17.76
CA ASP A 34 54.96 -21.84 -18.92
C ASP A 34 54.40 -23.24 -18.64
N SER A 35 53.31 -23.60 -19.32
CA SER A 35 53.12 -24.96 -19.84
C SER A 35 51.99 -24.96 -20.87
N LEU A 36 52.35 -24.52 -22.08
CA LEU A 36 51.65 -24.91 -23.28
C LEU A 36 51.89 -26.43 -23.48
N LYS A 37 50.90 -27.26 -23.14
CA LYS A 37 50.86 -28.66 -23.57
C LYS A 37 49.50 -28.98 -24.18
N THR A 38 49.57 -29.27 -25.46
CA THR A 38 48.58 -29.92 -26.31
C THR A 38 47.88 -31.09 -25.63
N ALA A 39 46.54 -31.08 -25.60
CA ALA A 39 45.71 -32.25 -25.35
C ALA A 39 44.78 -32.49 -26.54
N THR A 40 44.88 -33.70 -27.08
CA THR A 40 44.11 -34.30 -28.17
C THR A 40 42.65 -34.58 -27.77
N PRO A 41 41.73 -34.78 -28.73
CA PRO A 41 40.29 -34.81 -28.47
C PRO A 41 39.78 -36.21 -28.17
N THR A 42 39.31 -36.46 -26.94
CA THR A 42 38.45 -37.62 -26.61
C THR A 42 37.75 -37.41 -25.27
N ASP A 43 36.47 -37.02 -25.31
CA ASP A 43 35.38 -37.64 -24.52
C ASP A 43 34.02 -37.09 -25.00
N PRO A 44 33.13 -37.87 -25.65
CA PRO A 44 31.79 -37.42 -26.00
C PRO A 44 30.81 -37.42 -24.82
N ASN A 45 31.25 -37.77 -23.60
CA ASN A 45 30.45 -37.79 -22.38
C ASN A 45 30.95 -36.82 -21.30
N ALA A 46 31.72 -35.78 -21.67
CA ALA A 46 31.98 -34.66 -20.77
C ALA A 46 30.64 -34.04 -20.36
N ALA A 47 30.31 -34.20 -19.08
CA ALA A 47 29.08 -33.77 -18.44
C ALA A 47 28.61 -32.44 -19.01
N HIS A 48 27.36 -32.40 -19.49
CA HIS A 48 26.64 -31.15 -19.67
C HIS A 48 26.73 -30.41 -18.34
N ALA A 49 27.66 -29.45 -18.25
CA ALA A 49 27.63 -28.44 -17.22
C ALA A 49 26.27 -27.77 -17.41
N THR A 50 25.31 -28.15 -16.58
CA THR A 50 24.04 -27.45 -16.46
C THR A 50 24.43 -26.04 -16.03
N ILE A 51 24.52 -25.14 -17.01
CA ILE A 51 24.65 -23.71 -16.76
C ILE A 51 23.43 -23.40 -15.92
N THR A 52 23.62 -23.29 -14.61
CA THR A 52 22.57 -22.82 -13.73
C THR A 52 22.47 -21.35 -14.11
N PRO A 53 21.40 -20.88 -14.78
CA PRO A 53 21.32 -19.49 -15.18
C PRO A 53 21.46 -18.66 -13.92
N THR A 54 22.55 -17.90 -13.82
CA THR A 54 22.74 -16.90 -12.78
C THR A 54 21.65 -15.87 -13.00
N CYS A 55 20.61 -15.94 -12.18
CA CYS A 55 19.58 -14.92 -12.13
C CYS A 55 20.24 -13.57 -11.84
N ILE A 56 20.24 -12.67 -12.83
CA ILE A 56 20.53 -11.25 -12.59
C ILE A 56 19.25 -10.65 -12.04
N VAL A 57 19.26 -10.27 -10.76
CA VAL A 57 18.11 -9.59 -10.13
C VAL A 57 18.03 -8.17 -10.69
N PRO A 58 16.90 -7.77 -11.30
CA PRO A 58 16.75 -6.43 -11.86
C PRO A 58 16.83 -5.37 -10.76
N SER A 59 17.48 -4.25 -11.07
CA SER A 59 17.62 -3.12 -10.15
C SER A 59 16.28 -2.46 -9.80
N GLY A 60 15.27 -2.63 -10.65
CA GLY A 60 13.93 -2.04 -10.56
C GLY A 60 12.84 -2.99 -10.11
N LEU A 61 13.21 -4.11 -9.49
CA LEU A 61 12.24 -5.08 -9.01
C LEU A 61 11.43 -4.51 -7.84
N ALA A 62 10.11 -4.38 -8.02
CA ALA A 62 9.22 -3.97 -6.95
C ALA A 62 7.77 -4.39 -7.22
N THR A 63 6.98 -4.47 -6.15
CA THR A 63 5.52 -4.43 -6.19
C THR A 63 5.03 -3.05 -5.82
N LEU A 64 4.22 -2.48 -6.73
CA LEU A 64 3.57 -1.19 -6.62
C LEU A 64 2.10 -1.38 -6.23
N TRP A 65 1.66 -0.71 -5.16
CA TRP A 65 0.27 -0.63 -4.78
C TRP A 65 -0.53 0.25 -5.76
N ARG A 66 -1.68 -0.25 -6.21
CA ARG A 66 -2.63 0.47 -7.08
C ARG A 66 -3.97 0.75 -6.40
N GLY A 67 -4.06 0.55 -5.09
CA GLY A 67 -5.28 0.81 -4.34
C GLY A 67 -6.04 -0.42 -3.86
N PHE A 68 -7.26 -0.18 -3.40
CA PHE A 68 -8.10 -1.19 -2.77
C PHE A 68 -9.59 -0.89 -2.85
N THR A 69 -10.38 -1.95 -2.63
CA THR A 69 -11.77 -1.82 -2.18
C THR A 69 -11.90 -2.39 -0.77
N HIS A 70 -12.84 -1.83 -0.01
CA HIS A 70 -13.19 -2.30 1.32
C HIS A 70 -14.68 -2.06 1.56
N ALA A 71 -15.40 -3.05 2.07
CA ALA A 71 -16.80 -2.92 2.44
C ALA A 71 -17.16 -3.77 3.65
N TRP A 72 -17.68 -3.11 4.69
CA TRP A 72 -18.38 -3.72 5.80
C TRP A 72 -19.82 -4.10 5.43
N THR A 73 -20.48 -4.92 6.25
CA THR A 73 -21.89 -5.26 5.99
C THR A 73 -22.86 -4.21 6.55
N TYR A 74 -22.41 -3.40 7.51
CA TYR A 74 -23.07 -2.19 8.00
C TYR A 74 -22.03 -1.12 8.34
N ASN A 75 -22.46 0.10 8.64
CA ASN A 75 -21.53 1.20 8.80
C ASN A 75 -20.98 1.34 10.21
N HIS A 76 -19.73 1.80 10.27
CA HIS A 76 -18.94 1.85 11.50
C HIS A 76 -18.23 3.17 11.69
N ARG A 77 -17.79 3.39 12.92
CA ARG A 77 -16.70 4.33 13.23
C ARG A 77 -15.38 3.66 12.86
N LEU A 78 -14.45 4.46 12.36
CA LEU A 78 -13.15 4.06 11.87
C LEU A 78 -12.21 3.79 13.05
N ASN A 79 -11.94 2.52 13.34
CA ASN A 79 -10.96 2.13 14.35
C ASN A 79 -9.60 1.82 13.70
N ARG A 80 -9.63 1.10 12.58
CA ARG A 80 -8.47 0.92 11.71
C ARG A 80 -8.90 0.79 10.26
N LEU A 81 -8.17 1.40 9.35
CA LEU A 81 -8.28 1.14 7.92
C LEU A 81 -6.91 1.32 7.28
N GLY A 82 -6.48 0.33 6.53
CA GLY A 82 -5.24 0.39 5.79
C GLY A 82 -5.21 -0.63 4.68
N ASN A 83 -4.43 -0.34 3.65
CA ASN A 83 -4.11 -1.27 2.60
C ASN A 83 -2.77 -0.87 2.00
N TYR A 84 -1.82 -1.79 1.94
CA TYR A 84 -0.46 -1.52 1.49
C TYR A 84 0.25 -2.79 1.01
N VAL A 85 1.36 -2.58 0.30
CA VAL A 85 2.25 -3.66 -0.11
C VAL A 85 3.64 -3.43 0.48
N LEU A 86 4.25 -4.51 0.97
CA LEU A 86 5.64 -4.51 1.44
C LEU A 86 6.49 -5.27 0.44
N ASN A 87 7.54 -4.61 -0.04
CA ASN A 87 8.56 -5.19 -0.89
C ASN A 87 9.66 -5.76 0.00
N ASN A 88 9.73 -7.09 0.09
CA ASN A 88 10.84 -7.75 0.76
C ASN A 88 11.84 -8.19 -0.31
N ASN A 89 12.82 -7.33 -0.60
CA ASN A 89 13.91 -7.64 -1.53
C ASN A 89 14.97 -8.55 -0.87
N THR A 90 14.54 -9.54 -0.10
CA THR A 90 15.40 -10.54 0.52
C THR A 90 15.24 -11.85 -0.23
N SER A 91 15.93 -12.00 -1.36
CA SER A 91 16.35 -13.33 -1.76
C SER A 91 17.88 -13.35 -1.78
N PRO A 92 18.52 -13.83 -0.70
CA PRO A 92 19.96 -14.13 -0.71
C PRO A 92 20.28 -15.34 -1.61
N ASP A 93 19.26 -16.05 -2.09
CA ASP A 93 19.41 -17.20 -2.96
C ASP A 93 19.18 -16.78 -4.41
N SER A 94 19.94 -17.40 -5.32
CA SER A 94 19.90 -17.33 -6.79
C SER A 94 18.53 -17.63 -7.44
N SER A 95 17.46 -17.67 -6.65
CA SER A 95 16.11 -18.13 -7.00
C SER A 95 15.30 -17.16 -7.85
N CYS A 96 15.76 -15.93 -8.11
CA CYS A 96 15.02 -15.00 -8.96
C CYS A 96 13.59 -14.78 -8.45
N THR A 97 13.37 -14.69 -7.14
CA THR A 97 12.03 -14.53 -6.56
C THR A 97 11.86 -13.20 -5.84
N LEU A 98 10.74 -12.52 -6.10
CA LEU A 98 10.27 -11.39 -5.29
C LEU A 98 9.28 -11.90 -4.24
N GLU A 99 9.60 -11.78 -2.96
CA GLU A 99 8.60 -11.94 -1.89
C GLU A 99 7.91 -10.60 -1.65
N THR A 100 6.59 -10.58 -1.83
CA THR A 100 5.75 -9.42 -1.55
C THR A 100 4.74 -9.79 -0.47
N LYS A 101 4.54 -8.90 0.50
CA LYS A 101 3.42 -9.01 1.44
C LYS A 101 2.34 -8.01 1.09
N ILE A 102 1.16 -8.50 0.77
CA ILE A 102 -0.05 -7.70 0.58
C ILE A 102 -0.78 -7.64 1.92
N VAL A 103 -1.01 -6.45 2.43
CA VAL A 103 -1.58 -6.25 3.77
C VAL A 103 -2.85 -5.42 3.69
N HIS A 104 -3.92 -5.93 4.30
CA HIS A 104 -5.15 -5.19 4.54
C HIS A 104 -5.42 -5.07 6.03
N CYS A 105 -5.67 -3.86 6.49
CA CYS A 105 -5.95 -3.55 7.88
C CYS A 105 -7.40 -3.06 8.01
N SER A 106 -8.17 -3.65 8.92
CA SER A 106 -9.53 -3.18 9.18
C SER A 106 -10.00 -3.53 10.58
N ALA A 107 -10.53 -2.52 11.26
CA ALA A 107 -11.18 -2.69 12.55
C ALA A 107 -12.32 -1.66 12.69
N THR A 108 -13.39 -2.09 13.35
CA THR A 108 -14.52 -1.23 13.69
C THR A 108 -14.49 -0.88 15.18
N GLY A 109 -15.29 0.11 15.58
CA GLY A 109 -15.46 0.45 17.00
C GLY A 109 -16.27 -0.61 17.76
N THR A 110 -17.55 -0.33 17.97
CA THR A 110 -18.37 -1.08 18.94
C THR A 110 -18.96 -2.37 18.39
N GLY A 111 -19.31 -2.40 17.11
CA GLY A 111 -20.04 -3.51 16.50
C GLY A 111 -19.14 -4.52 15.80
N SER A 112 -19.33 -5.81 16.06
CA SER A 112 -18.69 -6.87 15.29
C SER A 112 -19.19 -6.87 13.85
N ASP A 113 -18.31 -7.14 12.90
CA ASP A 113 -18.67 -7.21 11.48
C ASP A 113 -17.65 -8.02 10.68
N VAL A 114 -17.99 -8.28 9.41
CA VAL A 114 -17.10 -8.84 8.40
C VAL A 114 -16.91 -7.81 7.29
N GLY A 115 -15.65 -7.51 6.99
CA GLY A 115 -15.27 -6.58 5.93
C GLY A 115 -14.68 -7.37 4.78
N LYS A 116 -15.22 -7.21 3.57
CA LYS A 116 -14.58 -7.73 2.35
C LYS A 116 -13.63 -6.68 1.80
N PHE A 117 -12.55 -7.13 1.17
CA PHE A 117 -11.62 -6.24 0.52
C PHE A 117 -11.01 -6.86 -0.73
N THR A 118 -10.52 -6.00 -1.62
CA THR A 118 -9.66 -6.35 -2.75
C THR A 118 -8.47 -5.42 -2.74
N THR A 119 -7.25 -5.92 -2.90
CA THR A 119 -6.03 -5.12 -3.07
C THR A 119 -5.57 -5.22 -4.51
N TYR A 120 -5.24 -4.09 -5.14
CA TYR A 120 -4.72 -4.05 -6.51
C TYR A 120 -3.24 -3.68 -6.48
N TYR A 121 -2.40 -4.39 -7.26
CA TYR A 121 -0.95 -4.17 -7.26
C TYR A 121 -0.31 -4.54 -8.60
N SER A 122 0.78 -3.86 -8.99
CA SER A 122 1.61 -4.20 -10.15
C SER A 122 2.94 -4.78 -9.68
N HIS A 123 3.38 -5.89 -10.24
CA HIS A 123 4.79 -6.25 -10.22
C HIS A 123 5.50 -5.52 -11.36
N ILE A 124 6.66 -4.95 -11.05
CA ILE A 124 7.50 -4.21 -11.98
C ILE A 124 8.89 -4.84 -11.91
N ALA A 125 9.46 -5.12 -13.07
CA ALA A 125 10.86 -5.49 -13.24
C ALA A 125 11.44 -4.56 -14.31
N SER A 126 12.62 -3.99 -14.05
CA SER A 126 13.34 -3.15 -15.01
C SER A 126 14.83 -3.18 -14.66
N ASP A 127 15.68 -3.25 -15.68
CA ASP A 127 17.14 -3.28 -15.50
C ASP A 127 17.74 -1.88 -15.37
N ALA A 128 17.02 -0.87 -15.87
CA ALA A 128 17.50 0.49 -16.05
C ALA A 128 16.84 1.51 -15.11
N VAL A 129 15.97 1.03 -14.21
CA VAL A 129 15.29 1.84 -13.19
C VAL A 129 15.57 1.22 -11.84
N TYR A 130 15.92 2.03 -10.85
CA TYR A 130 16.13 1.60 -9.48
C TYR A 130 14.88 1.87 -8.65
N THR A 131 14.55 0.92 -7.77
CA THR A 131 13.44 1.06 -6.81
C THR A 131 13.92 1.09 -5.37
N SER A 132 13.27 1.89 -4.54
CA SER A 132 13.51 1.92 -3.09
C SER A 132 12.19 2.09 -2.35
N SER A 133 11.85 1.14 -1.47
CA SER A 133 10.63 1.18 -0.67
C SER A 133 10.91 1.52 0.78
N GLY A 134 9.98 2.19 1.43
CA GLY A 134 10.06 2.43 2.87
C GLY A 134 8.72 2.81 3.47
N GLN A 135 8.75 3.19 4.74
CA GLN A 135 7.58 3.64 5.48
C GLN A 135 7.93 4.79 6.42
N GLN A 136 6.95 5.63 6.72
CA GLN A 136 7.01 6.61 7.80
C GLN A 136 5.82 6.46 8.73
N GLU A 137 6.07 6.66 10.02
CA GLU A 137 5.04 6.65 11.07
C GLU A 137 4.80 8.08 11.55
N LEU A 138 3.53 8.49 11.57
CA LEU A 138 3.09 9.79 12.05
C LEU A 138 2.04 9.62 13.14
N LEU A 139 2.29 10.20 14.32
CA LEU A 139 1.33 10.25 15.41
C LEU A 139 0.49 11.52 15.31
N PHE A 140 -0.81 11.36 15.12
CA PHE A 140 -1.78 12.44 15.11
C PHE A 140 -2.59 12.42 16.40
N SER A 141 -2.41 13.45 17.22
CA SER A 141 -3.22 13.65 18.42
C SER A 141 -3.70 15.09 18.50
N GLY A 142 -4.90 15.28 19.02
CA GLY A 142 -5.54 16.59 19.01
C GLY A 142 -6.94 16.57 19.57
N ARG A 143 -7.69 17.65 19.37
CA ARG A 143 -9.11 17.69 19.70
C ARG A 143 -9.93 17.23 18.50
N GLU A 144 -10.97 16.46 18.78
CA GLU A 144 -11.89 15.98 17.75
C GLU A 144 -12.55 17.14 16.99
N GLY A 145 -12.47 17.11 15.67
CA GLY A 145 -12.98 18.15 14.78
C GLY A 145 -12.00 19.26 14.45
N ASP A 146 -10.79 19.24 15.01
CA ASP A 146 -9.70 20.10 14.54
C ASP A 146 -9.11 19.52 13.24
N PHE A 147 -8.69 20.41 12.35
CA PHE A 147 -8.02 20.04 11.11
C PHE A 147 -6.51 20.03 11.35
N HIS A 148 -5.88 18.87 11.19
CA HIS A 148 -4.45 18.71 11.39
C HIS A 148 -3.75 18.45 10.08
N THR A 149 -2.68 19.20 9.80
CA THR A 149 -1.79 19.02 8.65
C THR A 149 -0.36 18.84 9.13
N THR A 150 0.34 17.88 8.53
CA THR A 150 1.77 17.63 8.73
C THR A 150 2.45 17.44 7.39
N GLN A 151 3.63 18.03 7.25
CA GLN A 151 4.56 17.78 6.16
C GLN A 151 5.85 17.22 6.76
N LEU A 152 6.30 16.06 6.28
CA LEU A 152 7.49 15.37 6.75
C LEU A 152 8.48 15.22 5.58
N PRO A 153 9.69 15.81 5.65
CA PRO A 153 10.75 15.48 4.72
C PRO A 153 11.24 14.05 4.98
N VAL A 154 11.44 13.29 3.91
CA VAL A 154 12.04 11.95 3.93
C VAL A 154 13.30 11.98 3.11
N LEU A 155 14.38 11.47 3.68
CA LEU A 155 15.68 11.29 3.03
C LEU A 155 15.94 9.78 2.94
N ILE A 156 16.21 9.30 1.73
CA ILE A 156 16.65 7.93 1.50
C ILE A 156 17.98 7.91 0.77
N PRO A 157 18.87 6.93 1.03
CA PRO A 157 20.08 6.76 0.23
C PRO A 157 19.74 6.60 -1.25
N ALA A 158 20.42 7.35 -2.11
CA ALA A 158 20.28 7.15 -3.55
C ALA A 158 21.03 5.88 -3.98
N PRO A 159 20.53 5.12 -4.97
CA PRO A 159 21.28 4.03 -5.58
C PRO A 159 22.68 4.47 -6.04
N TYR A 160 23.69 3.61 -5.93
CA TYR A 160 25.09 3.94 -6.27
C TYR A 160 25.29 4.47 -7.69
N ALA A 161 24.43 4.08 -8.64
CA ALA A 161 24.51 4.50 -10.03
C ALA A 161 23.75 5.81 -10.35
N THR A 162 23.14 6.45 -9.36
CA THR A 162 22.32 7.66 -9.55
C THR A 162 23.16 8.81 -10.11
N GLN A 163 22.70 9.39 -11.21
CA GLN A 163 23.28 10.56 -11.84
C GLN A 163 22.51 11.84 -11.48
N PRO A 164 23.14 13.03 -11.52
CA PRO A 164 22.47 14.29 -11.21
C PRO A 164 21.23 14.61 -12.08
N ASN A 165 21.17 14.07 -13.30
CA ASN A 165 20.08 14.30 -14.25
C ASN A 165 19.07 13.16 -14.29
N ASP A 166 19.19 12.17 -13.39
CA ASP A 166 18.19 11.11 -13.27
C ASP A 166 16.86 11.68 -12.81
N ARG A 167 15.79 11.02 -13.23
CA ARG A 167 14.43 11.35 -12.84
C ARG A 167 14.05 10.53 -11.62
N HIS A 168 13.43 11.20 -10.65
CA HIS A 168 13.00 10.59 -9.39
C HIS A 168 11.50 10.78 -9.20
N LEU A 169 10.81 9.72 -8.80
CA LEU A 169 9.39 9.75 -8.48
C LEU A 169 9.12 8.95 -7.22
N ALA A 170 8.59 9.60 -6.18
CA ALA A 170 7.97 8.95 -5.04
C ALA A 170 6.47 8.74 -5.29
N VAL A 171 5.96 7.55 -5.00
CA VAL A 171 4.54 7.19 -5.09
C VAL A 171 4.07 6.52 -3.79
N LEU A 172 2.76 6.60 -3.52
CA LEU A 172 2.12 5.91 -2.40
C LEU A 172 2.17 4.41 -2.67
N ASN A 173 2.69 3.66 -1.69
CA ASN A 173 2.67 2.20 -1.68
C ASN A 173 1.68 1.64 -0.66
N GLY A 174 0.71 2.48 -0.27
CA GLY A 174 -0.36 2.20 0.68
C GLY A 174 -0.23 2.93 2.01
N PHE A 175 -1.16 2.66 2.91
CA PHE A 175 -1.23 3.30 4.23
C PHE A 175 -1.89 2.40 5.28
N ASP A 176 -1.73 2.75 6.56
CA ASP A 176 -2.45 2.16 7.69
C ASP A 176 -2.79 3.25 8.73
N LEU A 177 -4.08 3.55 8.88
CA LEU A 177 -4.59 4.50 9.85
C LEU A 177 -5.21 3.73 11.03
N GLU A 178 -4.58 3.82 12.20
CA GLU A 178 -4.88 3.03 13.40
C GLU A 178 -5.23 3.96 14.58
N ALA A 179 -6.44 3.85 15.12
CA ALA A 179 -6.80 4.55 16.35
C ALA A 179 -6.09 3.91 17.57
N LYS A 180 -5.43 4.72 18.40
CA LYS A 180 -4.78 4.25 19.63
C LYS A 180 -5.75 4.08 20.79
N GLY A 181 -6.84 4.84 20.76
CA GLY A 181 -7.88 4.81 21.78
C GLY A 181 -9.22 4.35 21.23
N LYS A 182 -10.07 5.33 20.92
CA LYS A 182 -11.45 5.09 20.48
C LYS A 182 -11.58 5.34 18.99
N ALA A 183 -12.54 4.66 18.38
CA ALA A 183 -12.88 4.85 16.97
C ALA A 183 -13.68 6.15 16.76
N ASP A 184 -13.27 6.93 15.77
CA ASP A 184 -13.91 8.18 15.35
C ASP A 184 -14.56 8.07 13.98
N LYS A 185 -15.25 9.13 13.55
CA LYS A 185 -15.76 9.25 12.17
C LYS A 185 -14.81 10.12 11.37
N LEU A 186 -14.53 9.68 10.15
CA LEU A 186 -13.69 10.44 9.24
C LEU A 186 -14.45 11.66 8.70
N ALA A 187 -13.78 12.80 8.65
CA ALA A 187 -14.23 13.98 7.91
C ALA A 187 -13.24 14.33 6.79
N VAL A 188 -11.94 14.30 7.07
CA VAL A 188 -10.89 14.54 6.07
C VAL A 188 -9.76 13.53 6.22
N LEU A 189 -9.31 12.96 5.10
CA LEU A 189 -8.01 12.28 4.99
C LEU A 189 -7.37 12.67 3.67
N HIS A 190 -6.25 13.38 3.71
CA HIS A 190 -5.42 13.66 2.56
C HIS A 190 -4.06 13.02 2.78
N LEU A 191 -3.59 12.26 1.80
CA LEU A 191 -2.30 11.60 1.78
C LEU A 191 -1.61 11.99 0.47
N ALA A 192 -0.36 12.44 0.53
CA ALA A 192 0.42 12.70 -0.67
C ALA A 192 1.91 12.43 -0.44
N VAL A 193 2.58 11.96 -1.49
CA VAL A 193 4.04 11.98 -1.63
C VAL A 193 4.41 12.79 -2.86
N ASN A 194 5.37 13.70 -2.71
CA ASN A 194 5.74 14.63 -3.78
C ASN A 194 7.19 15.11 -3.67
N ASN A 195 7.65 15.76 -4.75
CA ASN A 195 8.93 16.46 -4.85
C ASN A 195 10.15 15.55 -4.60
N ALA A 196 10.22 14.41 -5.29
CA ALA A 196 11.42 13.58 -5.25
C ALA A 196 12.57 14.23 -6.02
N GLU A 197 13.65 14.55 -5.33
CA GLU A 197 14.83 15.21 -5.88
C GLU A 197 16.12 14.57 -5.34
N TYR A 198 17.15 14.51 -6.16
CA TYR A 198 18.46 14.05 -5.73
C TYR A 198 19.26 15.18 -5.12
N LEU A 199 19.92 14.91 -3.99
CA LEU A 199 20.82 15.80 -3.28
C LEU A 199 22.27 15.33 -3.48
N PRO A 200 23.03 15.91 -4.43
CA PRO A 200 24.39 15.43 -4.76
C PRO A 200 25.36 15.48 -3.58
N ALA A 201 25.19 16.46 -2.69
CA ALA A 201 26.07 16.66 -1.53
C ALA A 201 25.99 15.51 -0.52
N THR A 202 24.80 14.94 -0.31
CA THR A 202 24.58 13.84 0.65
C THR A 202 24.36 12.49 -0.02
N LYS A 203 24.23 12.46 -1.35
CA LYS A 203 23.88 11.28 -2.15
C LYS A 203 22.56 10.65 -1.70
N GLU A 204 21.58 11.49 -1.42
CA GLU A 204 20.24 11.08 -0.97
C GLU A 204 19.17 11.55 -1.95
N ILE A 205 18.03 10.86 -1.97
CA ILE A 205 16.80 11.34 -2.58
C ILE A 205 15.95 11.92 -1.46
N ARG A 206 15.58 13.19 -1.60
CA ARG A 206 14.63 13.88 -0.72
C ARG A 206 13.26 13.89 -1.36
N PHE A 207 12.22 13.65 -0.57
CA PHE A 207 10.83 13.90 -0.95
C PHE A 207 10.02 14.25 0.29
N TYR A 208 8.75 14.63 0.11
CA TYR A 208 7.87 15.02 1.20
C TYR A 208 6.66 14.10 1.29
N ILE A 209 6.29 13.73 2.51
CA ILE A 209 4.99 13.15 2.84
C ILE A 209 4.12 14.27 3.41
N ASN A 210 2.98 14.52 2.77
CA ASN A 210 1.97 15.46 3.27
C ASN A 210 0.74 14.69 3.72
N VAL A 211 0.27 14.99 4.91
CA VAL A 211 -0.90 14.37 5.49
C VAL A 211 -1.81 15.44 6.08
N SER A 212 -3.10 15.32 5.80
CA SER A 212 -4.14 16.05 6.51
C SER A 212 -5.17 15.09 7.10
N LEU A 213 -5.55 15.28 8.36
CA LEU A 213 -6.51 14.43 9.06
C LEU A 213 -7.50 15.28 9.87
N MET A 214 -8.78 14.94 9.73
CA MET A 214 -9.85 15.44 10.59
C MET A 214 -10.80 14.30 10.93
N VAL A 215 -10.94 14.01 12.22
CA VAL A 215 -11.82 12.97 12.76
C VAL A 215 -12.66 13.53 13.90
N LYS A 216 -13.87 12.98 14.10
CA LYS A 216 -14.75 13.40 15.20
C LYS A 216 -15.81 12.36 15.56
N CYS A 217 -16.14 12.25 16.84
CA CYS A 217 -17.18 11.38 17.38
C CYS A 217 -18.47 12.18 17.70
N GLN A 218 -19.42 12.23 16.77
CA GLN A 218 -20.69 12.96 16.95
C GLN A 218 -21.89 12.10 17.38
N SER A 219 -21.70 11.02 18.12
CA SER A 219 -22.79 10.10 18.48
C SER A 219 -22.91 9.87 19.98
N VAL A 220 -24.03 9.31 20.42
CA VAL A 220 -24.42 9.22 21.85
C VAL A 220 -23.45 8.40 22.69
N GLU A 221 -22.72 7.49 22.05
CA GLU A 221 -21.68 6.66 22.65
C GLU A 221 -20.33 7.37 22.82
N CYS A 222 -20.20 8.60 22.34
CA CYS A 222 -18.98 9.41 22.44
C CYS A 222 -18.93 10.17 23.77
N ASN A 223 -17.74 10.31 24.35
CA ASN A 223 -17.57 11.06 25.59
C ASN A 223 -17.61 12.56 25.30
N ARG A 224 -18.71 13.24 25.66
CA ARG A 224 -18.88 14.69 25.42
C ARG A 224 -17.89 15.58 26.18
N ILE A 225 -17.21 15.05 27.19
CA ILE A 225 -16.29 15.79 28.07
C ILE A 225 -14.83 15.62 27.59
N ASN A 226 -14.49 14.49 26.97
CA ASN A 226 -13.14 14.23 26.47
C ASN A 226 -13.17 14.02 24.95
N ASN A 227 -13.04 15.13 24.23
CA ASN A 227 -13.04 15.19 22.76
C ASN A 227 -11.60 15.13 22.23
N LYS A 228 -10.82 14.13 22.61
CA LYS A 228 -9.45 13.93 22.12
C LYS A 228 -9.41 12.74 21.17
N PHE A 229 -8.71 12.90 20.06
CA PHE A 229 -8.39 11.78 19.17
C PHE A 229 -6.90 11.46 19.23
N ASP A 230 -6.57 10.21 18.93
CA ASP A 230 -5.20 9.72 18.83
C ASP A 230 -5.13 8.60 17.78
N TYR A 231 -4.41 8.87 16.70
CA TYR A 231 -4.23 7.99 15.56
C TYR A 231 -2.75 7.86 15.21
N LEU A 232 -2.31 6.64 14.94
CA LEU A 232 -1.07 6.37 14.25
C LEU A 232 -1.37 6.15 12.77
N LEU A 233 -0.72 6.94 11.92
CA LEU A 233 -0.75 6.78 10.48
C LEU A 233 0.60 6.27 9.99
N ARG A 234 0.60 5.13 9.31
CA ARG A 234 1.75 4.63 8.58
C ARG A 234 1.55 4.92 7.10
N ILE A 235 2.53 5.56 6.47
CA ILE A 235 2.56 5.80 5.03
C ILE A 235 3.67 4.96 4.44
N HIS A 236 3.30 4.07 3.52
CA HIS A 236 4.24 3.28 2.74
C HIS A 236 4.50 4.00 1.42
N TYR A 237 5.76 4.02 0.98
CA TYR A 237 6.16 4.67 -0.26
C TYR A 237 7.07 3.78 -1.09
N LEU A 238 7.10 4.06 -2.39
CA LEU A 238 8.02 3.47 -3.35
C LEU A 238 8.62 4.60 -4.18
N VAL A 239 9.94 4.62 -4.31
CA VAL A 239 10.68 5.60 -5.11
C VAL A 239 11.24 4.90 -6.33
N PHE A 240 11.02 5.48 -7.51
CA PHE A 240 11.60 5.09 -8.78
C PHE A 240 12.66 6.11 -9.19
N SER A 241 13.82 5.63 -9.65
CA SER A 241 14.92 6.48 -10.09
C SER A 241 15.54 5.92 -11.38
N GLY A 242 15.77 6.76 -12.38
CA GLY A 242 16.48 6.35 -13.59
C GLY A 242 16.69 7.47 -14.58
N CYS A 243 17.59 7.26 -15.54
CA CYS A 243 17.85 8.22 -16.61
C CYS A 243 16.58 8.48 -17.43
N GLY A 244 16.40 9.71 -17.93
CA GLY A 244 15.24 10.11 -18.73
C GLY A 244 15.00 9.26 -19.97
N GLU A 245 16.06 8.69 -20.56
CA GLU A 245 15.95 7.75 -21.71
C GLU A 245 15.33 6.41 -21.32
N ASN A 246 15.46 6.01 -20.04
CA ASN A 246 14.99 4.72 -19.55
C ASN A 246 13.72 4.80 -18.71
N PHE A 247 13.48 5.95 -18.10
CA PHE A 247 12.36 6.19 -17.20
C PHE A 247 11.80 7.58 -17.40
N THR A 248 10.49 7.65 -17.62
CA THR A 248 9.76 8.91 -17.61
C THR A 248 8.46 8.73 -16.86
N PHE A 249 7.89 9.86 -16.43
CA PHE A 249 6.57 9.86 -15.84
C PHE A 249 5.81 11.15 -16.16
N SER A 250 4.50 11.03 -16.19
CA SER A 250 3.56 12.15 -16.20
C SER A 250 2.54 11.98 -15.08
N LYS A 251 1.87 13.06 -14.69
CA LYS A 251 0.90 13.06 -13.59
C LYS A 251 -0.39 13.75 -14.00
N GLN A 252 -1.49 13.25 -13.47
CA GLN A 252 -2.80 13.86 -13.67
C GLN A 252 -3.62 13.76 -12.38
N TYR A 253 -4.26 14.87 -12.01
CA TYR A 253 -5.19 14.91 -10.90
C TYR A 253 -6.61 14.66 -11.38
N HIS A 254 -7.33 13.83 -10.63
CA HIS A 254 -8.74 13.53 -10.83
C HIS A 254 -9.50 13.89 -9.54
N GLN A 255 -10.69 14.45 -9.68
CA GLN A 255 -11.58 14.74 -8.57
C GLN A 255 -13.01 14.37 -8.94
N PHE A 256 -13.70 13.75 -7.99
CA PHE A 256 -15.10 13.38 -8.09
C PHE A 256 -15.85 13.94 -6.90
N ASP A 257 -16.78 14.84 -7.19
CA ASP A 257 -17.70 15.40 -6.21
C ASP A 257 -19.05 14.71 -6.33
N TYR A 258 -19.58 14.23 -5.22
CA TYR A 258 -20.88 13.57 -5.21
C TYR A 258 -21.58 13.73 -3.86
N ASN A 259 -22.90 13.75 -3.92
CA ASN A 259 -23.80 13.79 -2.78
C ASN A 259 -24.60 12.48 -2.68
N TRP A 260 -25.12 12.21 -1.49
CA TRP A 260 -26.08 11.14 -1.28
C TRP A 260 -27.17 11.57 -0.31
N HIS A 261 -28.37 11.06 -0.55
CA HIS A 261 -29.51 11.26 0.33
C HIS A 261 -29.66 10.10 1.32
N LYS A 262 -30.64 10.20 2.23
CA LYS A 262 -30.92 9.13 3.22
C LYS A 262 -31.76 7.98 2.65
N GLY A 263 -32.44 8.22 1.52
CA GLY A 263 -33.32 7.26 0.85
C GLY A 263 -32.70 6.52 -0.32
N GLU A 264 -31.57 7.00 -0.84
CA GLU A 264 -30.96 6.52 -2.08
C GLU A 264 -29.61 5.87 -1.84
N ASP A 265 -29.47 4.64 -2.32
CA ASP A 265 -28.18 3.96 -2.33
C ASP A 265 -27.27 4.61 -3.36
N LEU A 266 -26.11 5.06 -2.90
CA LEU A 266 -25.07 5.49 -3.82
C LEU A 266 -24.55 4.26 -4.58
N ILE A 267 -24.84 4.23 -5.89
CA ILE A 267 -24.31 3.26 -6.84
C ILE A 267 -23.24 3.98 -7.63
N TRP A 268 -21.97 3.69 -7.34
CA TRP A 268 -20.86 4.26 -8.08
C TRP A 268 -20.52 3.39 -9.29
N LYS A 269 -20.30 4.04 -10.42
CA LYS A 269 -19.70 3.42 -11.61
C LYS A 269 -18.26 3.90 -11.68
N ASP A 270 -17.36 2.97 -11.91
CA ASP A 270 -15.94 3.30 -12.03
C ASP A 270 -15.74 4.16 -13.28
N ALA A 271 -14.92 5.20 -13.15
CA ALA A 271 -14.77 6.20 -14.19
C ALA A 271 -13.68 5.74 -15.15
N GLN A 272 -14.02 5.63 -16.43
CA GLN A 272 -13.04 5.36 -17.47
C GLN A 272 -12.21 6.62 -17.72
N GLN A 273 -10.89 6.48 -17.65
CA GLN A 273 -9.94 7.57 -17.76
C GLN A 273 -8.86 7.24 -18.79
N THR A 274 -8.18 8.27 -19.26
CA THR A 274 -6.97 8.13 -20.07
C THR A 274 -5.95 9.14 -19.56
N LEU A 275 -4.72 8.68 -19.35
CA LEU A 275 -3.59 9.52 -18.97
C LEU A 275 -2.53 9.41 -20.07
N TYR A 276 -1.97 10.54 -20.48
CA TYR A 276 -0.98 10.62 -21.55
C TYR A 276 0.43 10.85 -20.99
N GLY A 277 1.36 10.06 -21.48
CA GLY A 277 2.80 10.20 -21.27
C GLY A 277 3.49 10.58 -22.57
N VAL A 278 4.74 10.13 -22.71
CA VAL A 278 5.51 10.27 -23.94
C VAL A 278 5.09 9.20 -24.95
N GLY A 279 4.59 9.64 -26.11
CA GLY A 279 4.23 8.77 -27.23
C GLY A 279 5.28 8.78 -28.33
N ASN A 280 6.29 7.93 -28.19
CA ASN A 280 7.38 7.82 -29.17
C ASN A 280 7.79 6.36 -29.43
N GLY A 281 7.11 5.38 -28.84
CA GLY A 281 7.44 3.96 -28.94
C GLY A 281 8.67 3.52 -28.15
N ILE A 282 9.42 4.43 -27.53
CA ILE A 282 10.66 4.11 -26.77
C ILE A 282 10.33 3.43 -25.44
N TYR A 283 9.16 3.70 -24.87
CA TYR A 283 8.72 3.10 -23.62
C TYR A 283 7.61 2.06 -23.86
N PRO A 284 7.96 0.79 -24.15
CA PRO A 284 6.98 -0.26 -24.47
C PRO A 284 6.12 -0.65 -23.27
N GLU A 285 6.60 -0.41 -22.05
CA GLU A 285 5.95 -0.83 -20.82
C GLU A 285 5.58 0.36 -19.92
N ALA A 286 4.48 0.23 -19.18
CA ALA A 286 4.03 1.28 -18.29
C ALA A 286 3.25 0.76 -17.07
N ALA A 287 3.26 1.55 -16.00
CA ALA A 287 2.49 1.31 -14.79
C ALA A 287 1.79 2.60 -14.32
N LEU A 288 0.70 2.44 -13.56
CA LEU A 288 -0.02 3.54 -12.93
C LEU A 288 0.10 3.47 -11.41
N ALA A 289 0.35 4.61 -10.77
CA ALA A 289 0.55 4.72 -9.33
C ALA A 289 -0.23 5.90 -8.75
N PHE A 290 -0.64 5.81 -7.48
CA PHE A 290 -1.12 6.97 -6.75
C PHE A 290 0.08 7.77 -6.19
N THR A 291 0.11 9.07 -6.42
CA THR A 291 1.00 10.01 -5.70
C THR A 291 0.23 10.75 -4.61
N SER A 292 -1.09 10.89 -4.75
CA SER A 292 -1.97 11.37 -3.68
C SER A 292 -3.34 10.69 -3.68
N LEU A 293 -3.95 10.63 -2.49
CA LEU A 293 -5.34 10.24 -2.26
C LEU A 293 -5.97 11.20 -1.26
N GLN A 294 -7.10 11.80 -1.62
CA GLN A 294 -7.71 12.89 -0.87
C GLN A 294 -9.21 12.68 -0.77
N ILE A 295 -9.73 12.58 0.45
CA ILE A 295 -11.16 12.62 0.70
C ILE A 295 -11.51 13.74 1.67
N THR A 296 -12.46 14.56 1.25
CA THR A 296 -13.09 15.60 2.08
C THR A 296 -14.58 15.32 2.14
N LEU A 297 -15.09 15.18 3.35
CA LEU A 297 -16.51 14.99 3.64
C LEU A 297 -17.07 16.25 4.27
N ASN A 298 -18.33 16.55 4.01
CA ASN A 298 -18.98 17.75 4.55
C ASN A 298 -19.11 17.79 6.07
N LYS A 299 -18.96 16.62 6.70
CA LYS A 299 -19.03 16.40 8.14
C LYS A 299 -18.47 15.01 8.45
N PRO A 300 -18.28 14.64 9.73
CA PRO A 300 -17.77 13.32 10.08
C PRO A 300 -18.77 12.20 9.75
N HIS A 301 -18.42 11.23 8.91
CA HIS A 301 -19.31 10.13 8.49
C HIS A 301 -18.87 8.74 8.97
N TRP A 302 -19.85 7.85 9.16
CA TRP A 302 -19.60 6.42 9.33
C TRP A 302 -19.13 5.82 8.02
N LEU A 303 -18.18 4.90 8.08
CA LEU A 303 -17.68 4.16 6.94
C LEU A 303 -18.47 2.86 6.76
N LEU A 304 -19.11 2.69 5.60
CA LEU A 304 -19.58 1.38 5.13
C LEU A 304 -18.59 0.80 4.11
N ALA A 305 -18.22 1.58 3.10
CA ALA A 305 -17.29 1.14 2.08
C ALA A 305 -16.37 2.27 1.61
N TRP A 306 -15.15 1.88 1.23
CA TRP A 306 -14.13 2.74 0.62
C TRP A 306 -13.62 2.04 -0.63
N ARG A 307 -13.58 2.75 -1.76
CA ARG A 307 -12.94 2.30 -3.00
C ARG A 307 -11.97 3.41 -3.43
N SER A 308 -10.71 3.06 -3.56
CA SER A 308 -9.67 3.92 -4.15
C SER A 308 -8.72 3.00 -4.89
N PHE A 309 -8.95 2.78 -6.18
CA PHE A 309 -8.14 1.86 -6.98
C PHE A 309 -7.95 2.33 -8.42
N ILE A 310 -6.85 1.87 -9.01
CA ILE A 310 -6.54 1.97 -10.43
C ILE A 310 -6.55 0.57 -11.03
N GLN A 311 -7.41 0.35 -12.01
CA GLN A 311 -7.45 -0.88 -12.79
C GLN A 311 -7.01 -0.59 -14.22
N PRO A 312 -5.75 -0.94 -14.57
CA PRO A 312 -5.23 -0.75 -15.92
C PRO A 312 -6.02 -1.54 -16.96
N GLU A 313 -6.19 -0.97 -18.15
CA GLU A 313 -6.91 -1.62 -19.27
C GLU A 313 -6.02 -1.80 -20.48
N ASN A 314 -5.51 -0.70 -21.05
CA ASN A 314 -4.69 -0.76 -22.26
C ASN A 314 -3.68 0.38 -22.31
N TYR A 315 -2.42 0.05 -22.60
CA TYR A 315 -1.35 1.02 -22.83
C TYR A 315 -0.92 0.99 -24.29
N ASN A 316 -0.82 2.15 -24.91
CA ASN A 316 -0.30 2.30 -26.26
C ASN A 316 1.01 3.11 -26.23
N PRO A 317 2.17 2.49 -26.49
CA PRO A 317 3.47 3.15 -26.41
C PRO A 317 3.72 4.15 -27.55
N VAL A 318 3.01 4.02 -28.68
CA VAL A 318 3.18 4.88 -29.86
C VAL A 318 2.64 6.29 -29.59
N ASN A 319 1.47 6.38 -28.94
CA ASN A 319 0.85 7.67 -28.59
C ASN A 319 0.97 8.01 -27.10
N GLY A 320 1.57 7.12 -26.29
CA GLY A 320 1.80 7.31 -24.86
C GLY A 320 0.52 7.29 -24.03
N SER A 321 -0.60 6.81 -24.57
CA SER A 321 -1.89 6.80 -23.86
C SER A 321 -2.04 5.54 -23.00
N TYR A 322 -2.50 5.70 -21.76
CA TYR A 322 -2.87 4.60 -20.88
C TYR A 322 -4.33 4.75 -20.47
N GLN A 323 -5.17 3.81 -20.90
CA GLN A 323 -6.57 3.66 -20.52
C GLN A 323 -6.68 2.85 -19.22
N TYR A 324 -7.52 3.32 -18.30
CA TYR A 324 -7.74 2.67 -17.02
C TYR A 324 -9.08 3.05 -16.41
N SER A 325 -9.57 2.17 -15.56
CA SER A 325 -10.73 2.41 -14.70
C SER A 325 -10.28 2.92 -13.33
N LEU A 326 -10.86 4.05 -12.92
CA LEU A 326 -10.59 4.70 -11.64
C LEU A 326 -11.83 4.62 -10.73
N GLY A 327 -11.67 3.93 -9.60
CA GLY A 327 -12.69 3.90 -8.56
C GLY A 327 -12.33 4.81 -7.41
N LEU A 328 -13.09 5.90 -7.20
CA LEU A 328 -12.98 6.78 -6.04
C LEU A 328 -14.36 6.93 -5.38
N LEU A 329 -14.58 6.20 -4.28
CA LEU A 329 -15.86 6.16 -3.60
C LEU A 329 -15.71 5.97 -2.09
N PHE A 330 -16.35 6.84 -1.35
CA PHE A 330 -16.73 6.64 0.04
C PHE A 330 -18.24 6.47 0.14
N LYS A 331 -18.67 5.37 0.76
CA LYS A 331 -20.07 5.05 0.98
C LYS A 331 -20.34 4.98 2.48
N GLN A 332 -21.35 5.74 2.92
CA GLN A 332 -21.77 5.70 4.33
C GLN A 332 -22.77 4.57 4.60
N TRP A 333 -23.67 4.27 3.67
CA TRP A 333 -24.78 3.34 3.95
C TRP A 333 -25.29 2.69 2.66
N GLN A 334 -26.01 1.58 2.81
CA GLN A 334 -26.71 0.91 1.72
C GLN A 334 -28.03 0.28 2.19
N THR A 335 -28.89 -0.05 1.23
CA THR A 335 -30.16 -0.72 1.43
C THR A 335 -29.92 -2.13 1.96
N GLY A 336 -30.75 -2.53 2.92
CA GLY A 336 -30.59 -3.82 3.58
C GLY A 336 -29.51 -3.87 4.67
N MET A 337 -28.69 -2.85 4.92
CA MET A 337 -27.59 -2.95 5.91
C MET A 337 -28.03 -3.33 7.34
N LYS A 338 -29.27 -3.04 7.75
CA LYS A 338 -29.79 -3.46 9.08
C LYS A 338 -30.30 -4.91 9.11
N ARG A 339 -30.68 -5.47 7.95
CA ARG A 339 -31.35 -6.77 7.82
C ARG A 339 -30.38 -7.85 7.32
N ASN A 340 -29.47 -7.46 6.42
CA ASN A 340 -28.54 -8.32 5.70
C ASN A 340 -27.11 -8.20 6.24
N SER A 341 -26.92 -7.41 7.29
CA SER A 341 -25.62 -7.32 7.96
C SER A 341 -25.24 -8.66 8.57
N ALA A 342 -23.93 -8.88 8.60
CA ALA A 342 -23.30 -9.92 9.36
C ALA A 342 -23.80 -9.95 10.81
N ASN A 343 -23.96 -8.82 11.50
CA ASN A 343 -24.53 -8.80 12.86
C ASN A 343 -25.88 -8.06 12.90
N PRO A 344 -27.01 -8.74 12.69
CA PRO A 344 -28.35 -8.11 12.70
C PRO A 344 -28.76 -7.47 14.02
N ARG A 345 -28.15 -7.85 15.16
CA ARG A 345 -28.47 -7.22 16.45
C ARG A 345 -27.81 -5.86 16.57
N GLN A 346 -26.52 -5.78 16.24
CA GLN A 346 -25.75 -4.53 16.34
C GLN A 346 -26.01 -3.58 15.17
N SER A 347 -26.23 -4.09 13.96
CA SER A 347 -26.57 -3.26 12.79
C SER A 347 -27.92 -2.55 12.89
N ARG A 348 -28.78 -2.85 13.88
CA ARG A 348 -29.96 -2.03 14.19
C ARG A 348 -29.58 -0.58 14.50
N TYR A 349 -28.40 -0.38 15.09
CA TYR A 349 -27.83 0.91 15.43
C TYR A 349 -27.09 1.59 14.26
N ALA A 350 -27.02 0.95 13.09
CA ALA A 350 -26.45 1.56 11.89
C ALA A 350 -27.26 2.81 11.48
N ILE A 351 -26.58 3.86 11.04
CA ILE A 351 -27.19 5.17 10.80
C ILE A 351 -27.17 5.52 9.33
N LYS A 352 -28.35 5.84 8.78
CA LYS A 352 -28.49 6.43 7.44
C LYS A 352 -28.51 7.95 7.57
N ARG A 353 -27.61 8.63 6.88
CA ARG A 353 -27.57 10.10 6.81
C ARG A 353 -27.12 10.52 5.42
N GLY A 354 -27.68 11.62 4.92
CA GLY A 354 -27.17 12.26 3.72
C GLY A 354 -25.89 13.05 3.97
N GLY A 355 -25.13 13.27 2.92
CA GLY A 355 -23.83 13.95 2.94
C GLY A 355 -23.33 14.23 1.53
N TRP A 356 -22.13 14.78 1.45
CA TRP A 356 -21.36 14.88 0.22
C TRP A 356 -19.89 14.58 0.49
N ALA A 357 -19.20 14.15 -0.56
CA ALA A 357 -17.77 13.91 -0.58
C ALA A 357 -17.15 14.57 -1.82
N SER A 358 -15.97 15.15 -1.63
CA SER A 358 -15.01 15.45 -2.69
C SER A 358 -13.91 14.43 -2.56
N PHE A 359 -13.78 13.54 -3.54
CA PHE A 359 -12.77 12.48 -3.56
C PHE A 359 -11.83 12.69 -4.74
N GLY A 360 -10.58 13.04 -4.46
CA GLY A 360 -9.55 13.23 -5.46
C GLY A 360 -8.36 12.29 -5.31
N ALA A 361 -7.63 12.13 -6.41
CA ALA A 361 -6.38 11.40 -6.47
C ALA A 361 -5.47 12.01 -7.54
N GLU A 362 -4.17 12.08 -7.25
CA GLU A 362 -3.16 12.32 -8.28
C GLU A 362 -2.58 10.96 -8.69
N ILE A 363 -2.60 10.70 -9.98
CA ILE A 363 -2.13 9.45 -10.58
C ILE A 363 -0.89 9.77 -11.41
N ALA A 364 0.16 8.97 -11.24
CA ALA A 364 1.34 8.99 -12.09
C ALA A 364 1.30 7.85 -13.09
N LEU A 365 1.59 8.17 -14.34
CA LEU A 365 1.95 7.21 -15.38
C LEU A 365 3.46 7.08 -15.39
N LEU A 366 3.96 5.89 -15.10
CA LEU A 366 5.37 5.51 -15.13
C LEU A 366 5.62 4.75 -16.43
N GLN A 367 6.59 5.17 -17.24
CA GLN A 367 6.93 4.51 -18.49
C GLN A 367 8.40 4.05 -18.48
N PHE A 368 8.63 2.83 -18.95
CA PHE A 368 9.90 2.13 -18.88
C PHE A 368 10.38 1.76 -20.28
N SER A 369 11.63 2.07 -20.62
CA SER A 369 12.22 1.70 -21.93
C SER A 369 12.54 0.21 -22.04
N ASN A 370 12.87 -0.40 -20.89
CA ASN A 370 13.17 -1.80 -20.74
C ASN A 370 12.61 -2.29 -19.40
N GLY A 371 11.83 -3.36 -19.43
CA GLY A 371 11.24 -3.97 -18.25
C GLY A 371 9.99 -4.76 -18.59
N ALA A 372 9.23 -5.09 -17.56
CA ALA A 372 7.93 -5.73 -17.67
C ALA A 372 7.03 -5.28 -16.51
N VAL A 373 5.74 -5.10 -16.80
CA VAL A 373 4.73 -4.79 -15.79
C VAL A 373 3.64 -5.85 -15.81
N VAL A 374 3.37 -6.47 -14.66
CA VAL A 374 2.28 -7.44 -14.52
C VAL A 374 1.32 -7.00 -13.44
N HIS A 375 0.04 -6.93 -13.79
CA HIS A 375 -1.01 -6.50 -12.88
C HIS A 375 -1.65 -7.69 -12.16
N GLY A 376 -1.79 -7.58 -10.84
CA GLY A 376 -2.51 -8.53 -10.02
C GLY A 376 -3.52 -7.86 -9.09
N HIS A 377 -4.34 -8.70 -8.47
CA HIS A 377 -5.18 -8.32 -7.35
C HIS A 377 -5.31 -9.49 -6.38
N THR A 378 -5.63 -9.20 -5.12
CA THR A 378 -6.00 -10.21 -4.15
C THR A 378 -7.27 -9.84 -3.42
N ASP A 379 -8.16 -10.81 -3.26
CA ASP A 379 -9.37 -10.66 -2.47
C ASP A 379 -9.16 -11.19 -1.05
N GLY A 380 -9.98 -10.72 -0.13
CA GLY A 380 -10.00 -11.24 1.22
C GLY A 380 -11.16 -10.75 2.07
N ALA A 381 -11.17 -11.22 3.31
CA ALA A 381 -12.11 -10.77 4.32
C ALA A 381 -11.45 -10.65 5.69
N CYS A 382 -11.89 -9.67 6.46
CA CYS A 382 -11.50 -9.46 7.85
C CYS A 382 -12.74 -9.65 8.75
N ILE A 383 -12.60 -10.50 9.77
CA ILE A 383 -13.64 -10.68 10.79
C ILE A 383 -13.23 -9.89 12.02
N TRP A 384 -14.04 -8.90 12.39
CA TRP A 384 -13.79 -8.10 13.57
C TRP A 384 -14.86 -8.33 14.62
N LYS A 385 -14.44 -8.64 15.85
CA LYS A 385 -15.37 -8.92 16.97
C LYS A 385 -16.00 -7.66 17.59
N GLY A 386 -15.52 -6.46 17.24
CA GLY A 386 -16.02 -5.21 17.79
C GLY A 386 -15.70 -5.05 19.28
N GLY A 387 -16.61 -4.42 20.02
CA GLY A 387 -16.48 -4.23 21.47
C GLY A 387 -15.47 -3.17 21.88
N ASN A 388 -15.14 -2.21 20.99
CA ASN A 388 -14.10 -1.20 21.21
C ASN A 388 -12.74 -1.81 21.57
N LYS A 389 -12.44 -3.01 21.04
CA LYS A 389 -11.12 -3.61 21.14
C LYS A 389 -10.07 -2.69 20.52
N LYS A 390 -8.84 -2.78 21.03
CA LYS A 390 -7.68 -2.04 20.49
C LYS A 390 -7.47 -2.42 19.03
N ALA A 391 -7.22 -1.43 18.18
CA ALA A 391 -7.03 -1.60 16.74
C ALA A 391 -5.72 -2.32 16.34
N ASN A 392 -4.77 -2.42 17.26
CA ASN A 392 -3.46 -3.05 17.04
C ASN A 392 -3.46 -4.59 17.21
N LEU A 393 -4.61 -5.20 17.48
CA LEU A 393 -4.70 -6.66 17.62
C LEU A 393 -4.46 -7.36 16.27
N PRO A 394 -3.88 -8.58 16.27
CA PRO A 394 -3.63 -9.35 15.05
C PRO A 394 -4.89 -9.58 14.19
N ASP A 395 -6.05 -9.77 14.82
CA ASP A 395 -7.35 -9.94 14.13
C ASP A 395 -7.73 -8.73 13.23
N ALA A 396 -7.09 -7.57 13.40
CA ALA A 396 -7.32 -6.39 12.58
C ALA A 396 -6.49 -6.37 11.28
N VAL A 397 -5.61 -7.36 11.08
CA VAL A 397 -4.64 -7.40 9.97
C VAL A 397 -4.79 -8.70 9.20
N SER A 398 -4.94 -8.59 7.89
CA SER A 398 -4.85 -9.72 6.96
C SER A 398 -3.58 -9.54 6.12
N VAL A 399 -2.73 -10.57 6.11
CA VAL A 399 -1.47 -10.58 5.34
C VAL A 399 -1.51 -11.75 4.37
N GLN A 400 -1.16 -11.49 3.12
CA GLN A 400 -0.94 -12.52 2.10
C GLN A 400 0.48 -12.36 1.53
N SER A 401 1.28 -13.42 1.62
CA SER A 401 2.59 -13.47 0.97
C SER A 401 2.44 -14.00 -0.45
N ILE A 402 3.05 -13.30 -1.40
CA ILE A 402 3.11 -13.65 -2.82
C ILE A 402 4.58 -13.80 -3.17
N GLN A 403 4.92 -14.92 -3.80
CA GLN A 403 6.24 -15.14 -4.39
C GLN A 403 6.08 -15.06 -5.90
N THR A 404 6.83 -14.15 -6.52
CA THR A 404 6.81 -13.96 -7.97
C THR A 404 8.16 -14.36 -8.56
N ASN A 405 8.16 -15.36 -9.45
CA ASN A 405 9.36 -15.78 -10.17
C ASN A 405 9.67 -14.77 -11.30
N ILE A 406 10.83 -14.13 -11.16
CA ILE A 406 11.29 -13.02 -12.00
C ILE A 406 11.75 -13.49 -13.38
N ALA A 407 12.20 -14.75 -13.51
CA ALA A 407 12.62 -15.31 -14.79
C ALA A 407 11.48 -15.31 -15.84
N LYS A 408 10.23 -15.25 -15.37
CA LYS A 408 9.04 -15.18 -16.23
C LYS A 408 8.78 -13.80 -16.83
N PHE A 409 9.43 -12.75 -16.32
CA PHE A 409 9.38 -11.42 -16.94
C PHE A 409 10.32 -11.32 -18.16
N TYR A 410 11.41 -12.10 -18.19
CA TYR A 410 12.46 -12.00 -19.22
C TYR A 410 12.38 -13.10 -20.29
N ASN A 411 11.91 -14.30 -19.92
CA ASN A 411 11.65 -15.36 -20.90
C ASN A 411 10.27 -15.15 -21.50
N ASN A 412 10.15 -14.28 -22.52
CA ASN A 412 9.18 -14.43 -23.62
C ASN A 412 9.17 -13.25 -24.61
N ASN A 413 9.69 -13.48 -25.82
CA ASN A 413 9.27 -12.78 -27.06
C ASN A 413 7.83 -13.15 -27.46
N GLY A 414 6.90 -13.19 -26.50
CA GLY A 414 5.55 -13.72 -26.71
C GLY A 414 4.85 -14.01 -25.39
N LEU A 415 4.00 -13.07 -24.96
CA LEU A 415 3.08 -13.20 -23.83
C LEU A 415 2.52 -14.62 -23.69
N ASN A 416 2.89 -15.30 -22.61
CA ASN A 416 2.02 -16.25 -21.95
C ASN A 416 1.85 -15.82 -20.50
N ASN A 417 0.59 -15.61 -20.12
CA ASN A 417 0.08 -15.26 -18.79
C ASN A 417 0.51 -16.29 -17.74
N GLY A 418 1.76 -16.24 -17.34
CA GLY A 418 2.40 -17.26 -16.54
C GLY A 418 2.87 -16.75 -15.19
N LEU A 419 2.18 -15.81 -14.53
CA LEU A 419 2.21 -15.89 -13.07
C LEU A 419 1.73 -17.31 -12.76
N GLU A 420 2.62 -18.16 -12.24
CA GLU A 420 2.15 -19.35 -11.54
C GLU A 420 1.28 -18.76 -10.45
N ASN A 421 -0.04 -18.88 -10.63
CA ASN A 421 -1.04 -18.60 -9.63
C ASN A 421 -0.44 -18.99 -8.30
N GLY A 422 -0.31 -18.04 -7.36
CA GLY A 422 0.27 -18.27 -6.04
C GLY A 422 -0.18 -19.62 -5.50
N SER A 423 0.72 -20.60 -5.63
CA SER A 423 0.36 -22.00 -5.77
C SER A 423 -0.24 -22.52 -4.47
N ALA A 424 -1.48 -22.99 -4.52
CA ALA A 424 -2.28 -23.55 -3.42
C ALA A 424 -2.57 -22.62 -2.22
N THR A 425 -1.66 -21.72 -1.83
CA THR A 425 -1.76 -20.87 -0.64
C THR A 425 -2.72 -19.70 -0.83
N GLN A 426 -2.69 -19.03 -2.00
CA GLN A 426 -3.62 -17.94 -2.31
C GLN A 426 -5.04 -18.45 -2.52
N GLN A 427 -5.19 -19.60 -3.21
CA GLN A 427 -6.46 -20.31 -3.29
C GLN A 427 -6.95 -20.77 -1.91
N LYS A 428 -6.07 -21.31 -1.04
CA LYS A 428 -6.44 -21.71 0.32
C LYS A 428 -6.92 -20.53 1.16
N TYR A 429 -6.27 -19.38 1.12
CA TYR A 429 -6.72 -18.20 1.89
C TYR A 429 -8.02 -17.59 1.34
N ASN A 430 -8.18 -17.55 0.02
CA ASN A 430 -9.44 -17.13 -0.60
C ASN A 430 -10.58 -18.09 -0.26
N THR A 431 -10.30 -19.40 -0.34
CA THR A 431 -11.23 -20.46 0.07
C THR A 431 -11.53 -20.38 1.55
N GLU A 432 -10.56 -20.21 2.45
CA GLU A 432 -10.80 -20.03 3.89
C GLU A 432 -11.58 -18.75 4.20
N ALA A 433 -11.35 -17.65 3.49
CA ALA A 433 -12.10 -16.41 3.68
C ALA A 433 -13.55 -16.53 3.16
N ILE A 434 -13.74 -17.17 2.00
CA ILE A 434 -15.05 -17.52 1.46
C ILE A 434 -15.74 -18.51 2.39
N GLU A 435 -15.08 -19.57 2.84
CA GLU A 435 -15.58 -20.58 3.77
C GLU A 435 -15.92 -19.95 5.11
N LYS A 436 -15.08 -19.08 5.68
CA LYS A 436 -15.39 -18.35 6.92
C LYS A 436 -16.58 -17.43 6.72
N TYR A 437 -16.69 -16.75 5.58
CA TYR A 437 -17.85 -15.94 5.23
C TYR A 437 -19.11 -16.80 5.06
N GLN A 438 -19.03 -17.92 4.37
CA GLN A 438 -20.14 -18.85 4.13
C GLN A 438 -20.56 -19.58 5.41
N GLN A 439 -19.62 -20.07 6.21
CA GLN A 439 -19.84 -20.66 7.52
C GLN A 439 -20.53 -19.66 8.44
N TYR A 440 -20.10 -18.40 8.39
CA TYR A 440 -20.75 -17.33 9.12
C TYR A 440 -22.19 -17.05 8.63
N LEU A 441 -22.41 -17.01 7.31
CA LEU A 441 -23.76 -16.90 6.73
C LEU A 441 -24.64 -18.09 7.14
N ASN A 442 -24.11 -19.30 7.13
CA ASN A 442 -24.80 -20.52 7.55
C ASN A 442 -25.16 -20.48 9.04
N ASP A 443 -24.25 -20.02 9.90
CA ASP A 443 -24.51 -19.82 11.32
C ASP A 443 -25.59 -18.76 11.58
N LEU A 444 -25.65 -17.71 10.75
CA LEU A 444 -26.74 -16.73 10.80
C LEU A 444 -28.07 -17.35 10.40
N GLN A 445 -28.09 -18.17 9.35
CA GLN A 445 -29.30 -18.84 8.88
C GLN A 445 -29.82 -19.82 9.93
N LYS A 446 -28.95 -20.66 10.50
CA LYS A 446 -29.30 -21.56 11.61
C LYS A 446 -29.89 -20.81 12.80
N ARG A 447 -29.29 -19.68 13.20
CA ARG A 447 -29.84 -18.83 14.28
C ARG A 447 -31.20 -18.21 13.93
N ARG A 448 -31.46 -17.88 12.66
CA ARG A 448 -32.78 -17.39 12.19
C ARG A 448 -33.83 -18.50 12.26
N GLU A 449 -33.50 -19.72 11.84
CA GLU A 449 -34.39 -20.88 11.88
C GLU A 449 -34.71 -21.30 13.31
N GLN A 450 -33.71 -21.35 14.18
CA GLN A 450 -33.90 -21.61 15.62
C GLN A 450 -34.85 -20.58 16.27
N ARG A 451 -34.77 -19.30 15.89
CA ARG A 451 -35.70 -18.26 16.37
C ARG A 451 -37.10 -18.39 15.80
N LYS A 452 -37.24 -18.79 14.53
CA LYS A 452 -38.56 -19.09 13.94
C LYS A 452 -39.20 -20.25 14.70
N LYS A 453 -38.44 -21.30 15.01
CA LYS A 453 -38.89 -22.43 15.83
C LYS A 453 -39.22 -22.01 17.26
N SER A 454 -38.38 -21.20 17.91
CA SER A 454 -38.63 -20.73 19.29
C SER A 454 -39.87 -19.82 19.38
N LYS A 455 -40.15 -19.01 18.36
CA LYS A 455 -41.39 -18.21 18.29
C LYS A 455 -42.63 -19.04 17.95
N LYS A 456 -42.48 -20.13 17.19
CA LYS A 456 -43.57 -21.08 16.91
C LYS A 456 -43.91 -21.93 18.14
N ASN A 457 -42.90 -22.27 18.94
CA ASN A 457 -43.03 -23.14 20.11
C ASN A 457 -43.29 -22.37 21.41
N ASN A 458 -43.13 -21.05 21.40
CA ASN A 458 -43.56 -20.15 22.48
C ASN A 458 -44.36 -18.98 21.86
N PRO A 459 -45.57 -19.24 21.34
CA PRO A 459 -46.53 -18.17 21.08
C PRO A 459 -47.02 -17.71 22.45
N HIS A 460 -46.28 -16.85 23.13
CA HIS A 460 -46.77 -16.37 24.42
C HIS A 460 -48.04 -15.50 24.24
N PRO A 461 -48.96 -15.58 25.21
CA PRO A 461 -50.34 -15.10 25.14
C PRO A 461 -50.49 -13.60 24.93
#